data_AF-A0A838Y4W2-F1
#
_entry.id   AF-A0A838Y4W2-F1
#
_cell.length_a   1.000
_cell.length_b   1.000
_cell.length_c   1.000
_cell.angle_alpha   90.00
_cell.angle_beta   90.00
_cell.angle_gamma   90.00
#
_symmetry.space_group_name_H-M   'P 1'
#
loop_
_entity.id
_entity.type
_entity.pdbx_description
1 polymer ?
#
loop_
_entity_poly.entity_id
_entity_poly.type
_entity_poly.pdbx_seq_one_letter_code
_entity_poly.pdbx_strand_id
1 'polypeptide(L)' 'MARQRGLTQKELSKLLELECYTMISGVENGNNRVPPEALVSWAKALRVNPSEFAKRLLSHYEPRYFEAIFGK' A
#
# COMPACT_ATOMS: atom_id res chain seq x y z
N MET A 1 -3.34 7.75 -1.26
CA MET A 1 -3.97 6.42 -1.08
C MET A 1 -4.98 6.41 0.08
N ALA A 2 -4.60 6.95 1.24
CA ALA A 2 -5.43 7.10 2.43
C ALA A 2 -6.53 8.16 2.27
N ARG A 3 -6.20 9.33 1.71
CA ARG A 3 -7.16 10.44 1.50
C ARG A 3 -8.33 10.06 0.58
N GLN A 4 -8.08 9.23 -0.43
CA GLN A 4 -9.12 8.69 -1.32
C GLN A 4 -10.09 7.75 -0.60
N ARG A 5 -9.75 7.29 0.60
CA ARG A 5 -10.57 6.43 1.47
C ARG A 5 -11.12 7.18 2.69
N GLY A 6 -11.01 8.52 2.72
CA GLY A 6 -11.47 9.35 3.83
C GLY A 6 -10.62 9.25 5.09
N LEU A 7 -9.41 8.67 5.00
CA LEU A 7 -8.49 8.54 6.14
C LEU A 7 -7.40 9.62 6.06
N THR A 8 -7.13 10.27 7.19
CA THR A 8 -5.91 11.06 7.37
C THR A 8 -4.71 10.13 7.55
N GLN A 9 -3.52 10.60 7.19
CA GLN A 9 -2.28 9.82 7.37
C GLN A 9 -2.04 9.44 8.84
N LYS A 10 -2.48 10.27 9.78
CA LYS A 10 -2.40 10.04 11.23
C LYS A 10 -3.33 8.91 11.67
N GLU A 11 -4.53 8.84 11.12
CA GLU A 11 -5.46 7.73 11.40
C GLU A 11 -4.96 6.42 10.80
N LEU A 12 -4.38 6.46 9.60
CA LEU A 12 -3.77 5.29 8.99
C LEU A 12 -2.55 4.77 9.79
N SER A 13 -1.70 5.66 10.31
CA SER A 13 -0.58 5.27 11.19
C SER A 13 -1.05 4.57 12.46
N LYS A 14 -2.11 5.07 13.11
CA LYS A 14 -2.70 4.42 14.28
C LYS A 14 -3.27 3.03 13.96
N LEU A 15 -3.89 2.86 12.80
CA LEU A 15 -4.47 1.59 12.36
C LEU A 15 -3.42 0.54 12.01
N LEU A 16 -2.22 0.97 11.64
CA LEU A 16 -1.14 0.08 11.20
C LEU A 16 -0.13 -0.21 12.31
N GLU A 17 -0.28 0.40 13.49
CA GLU A 17 0.70 0.35 14.59
C GLU A 17 2.13 0.70 14.12
N LEU A 18 2.24 1.46 13.03
CA LEU A 18 3.51 1.88 12.46
C LEU A 18 3.94 3.17 13.16
N GLU A 19 5.06 3.12 13.86
CA GLU A 19 5.62 4.26 14.62
C GLU A 19 5.97 5.49 13.77
N CYS A 20 5.99 5.38 12.43
CA CYS A 20 6.45 6.44 11.55
C CYS A 20 5.40 6.85 10.51
N TYR A 21 4.66 7.93 10.79
CA TYR A 21 3.77 8.61 9.83
C TYR A 21 4.50 9.06 8.53
N THR A 22 5.83 9.21 8.59
CA THR A 22 6.70 9.53 7.45
C THR A 22 6.81 8.38 6.45
N MET A 23 6.71 7.13 6.91
CA MET A 23 6.68 5.98 5.99
C MET A 23 5.42 5.99 5.15
N ILE A 24 4.29 6.44 5.70
CA ILE A 24 3.03 6.53 4.97
C ILE A 24 3.12 7.56 3.85
N SER A 25 3.66 8.75 4.11
CA SER A 25 3.81 9.76 3.05
C SER A 25 4.80 9.32 1.98
N GLY A 26 5.88 8.63 2.36
CA GLY A 26 6.83 8.04 1.40
C GLY A 26 6.17 7.00 0.50
N VAL A 27 5.34 6.11 1.05
CA VAL A 27 4.57 5.13 0.26
C VAL A 27 3.54 5.84 -0.63
N GLU A 28 2.81 6.82 -0.11
CA GLU A 28 1.80 7.54 -0.88
C GLU A 28 2.38 8.35 -2.05
N ASN A 29 3.60 8.83 -1.90
CA ASN A 29 4.33 9.57 -2.95
C ASN A 29 5.18 8.66 -3.84
N GLY A 30 5.18 7.34 -3.61
CA GLY A 30 5.96 6.37 -4.40
C GLY A 30 7.45 6.30 -4.08
N ASN A 31 7.91 6.99 -3.03
CA ASN A 31 9.31 7.01 -2.61
C ASN A 31 9.69 5.75 -1.80
N ASN A 32 8.73 5.09 -1.15
CA ASN A 32 8.96 3.90 -0.33
C ASN A 32 8.04 2.74 -0.76
N ARG A 33 8.54 1.51 -0.62
CA ARG A 33 7.71 0.30 -0.75
C ARG A 33 6.93 0.04 0.54
N VAL A 34 5.74 -0.53 0.41
CA VAL A 34 5.02 -1.12 1.55
C VAL A 34 5.82 -2.34 2.03
N PRO A 35 6.16 -2.45 3.33
CA PRO A 35 6.80 -3.63 3.86
C PRO A 35 5.94 -4.88 3.60
N PRO A 36 6.50 -5.98 3.06
CA PRO A 36 5.74 -7.20 2.74
C PRO A 36 4.90 -7.72 3.90
N GLU A 37 5.46 -7.72 5.11
CA GLU A 37 4.83 -8.13 6.36
C GLU A 37 3.62 -7.26 6.75
N ALA A 38 3.62 -5.99 6.31
CA ALA A 38 2.55 -5.05 6.60
C ALA A 38 1.46 -5.02 5.51
N LEU A 39 1.65 -5.70 4.38
CA LEU A 39 0.78 -5.62 3.20
C LEU A 39 -0.69 -5.87 3.53
N VAL A 40 -0.98 -6.92 4.29
CA VAL A 40 -2.36 -7.30 4.64
C VAL A 40 -2.98 -6.25 5.57
N SER A 41 -2.21 -5.73 6.53
CA SER A 41 -2.65 -4.67 7.44
C SER A 41 -2.97 -3.38 6.68
N TRP A 42 -2.12 -3.01 5.71
CA TRP A 42 -2.35 -1.89 4.81
C TRP A 42 -3.62 -2.05 3.98
N ALA A 43 -3.82 -3.21 3.37
CA ALA A 43 -5.03 -3.50 2.62
C ALA A 43 -6.29 -3.39 3.48
N LYS A 44 -6.27 -3.97 4.69
CA LYS A 44 -7.37 -3.89 5.66
C LYS A 44 -7.66 -2.45 6.09
N ALA A 45 -6.63 -1.69 6.44
CA ALA A 45 -6.76 -0.31 6.87
C ALA A 45 -7.35 0.58 5.75
N LEU A 46 -6.95 0.34 4.50
CA LEU A 46 -7.48 1.03 3.32
C LEU A 46 -8.83 0.47 2.83
N ARG A 47 -9.35 -0.58 3.48
CA ARG A 47 -10.58 -1.30 3.08
C ARG A 47 -10.54 -1.77 1.63
N VAL A 48 -9.40 -2.34 1.24
CA VAL A 48 -9.16 -2.97 -0.07
C VAL A 48 -8.94 -4.46 0.15
N ASN A 49 -9.38 -5.27 -0.81
CA ASN A 49 -9.03 -6.69 -0.81
C ASN A 49 -7.50 -6.85 -0.86
N PRO A 50 -6.88 -7.67 0.02
CA PRO A 50 -5.42 -7.83 0.06
C PRO A 50 -4.79 -8.27 -1.27
N SER A 51 -5.44 -9.17 -2.02
CA SER A 51 -4.94 -9.64 -3.32
C SER A 51 -4.98 -8.53 -4.37
N GLU A 52 -6.05 -7.73 -4.40
CA GLU A 52 -6.15 -6.56 -5.28
C GLU A 52 -5.12 -5.48 -4.92
N PHE A 53 -4.90 -5.27 -3.62
CA PHE A 53 -3.87 -4.36 -3.15
C PHE A 53 -2.47 -4.82 -3.56
N ALA A 54 -2.13 -6.10 -3.32
CA ALA A 54 -0.87 -6.69 -3.74
C ALA A 54 -0.65 -6.59 -5.26
N LYS A 55 -1.70 -6.87 -6.03
CA LYS A 55 -1.67 -6.78 -7.49
C LYS A 55 -1.32 -5.36 -7.97
N ARG A 56 -1.95 -4.34 -7.38
CA ARG A 56 -1.63 -2.93 -7.68
C ARG A 56 -0.21 -2.55 -7.27
N LEU A 57 0.25 -3.01 -6.11
CA LEU A 57 1.63 -2.77 -5.69
C LEU A 57 2.61 -3.41 -6.68
N LEU A 58 2.36 -4.64 -7.12
CA LEU A 58 3.21 -5.33 -8.08
C LEU A 58 3.28 -4.60 -9.44
N SER A 59 2.16 -4.07 -9.95
CA SER A 59 2.19 -3.28 -11.21
C SER A 59 3.06 -2.04 -11.10
N HIS A 60 3.19 -1.46 -9.91
CA HIS A 60 4.00 -0.26 -9.69
C HIS A 60 5.45 -0.58 -9.33
N TYR A 61 5.70 -1.63 -8.55
CA TYR A 61 7.04 -1.99 -8.07
C TYR A 61 7.84 -2.78 -9.10
N GLU A 62 7.17 -3.69 -9.81
CA GLU A 62 7.81 -4.68 -10.67
C GLU A 62 6.98 -4.87 -11.97
N PRO A 63 6.86 -3.84 -12.83
CA PRO A 63 5.94 -3.86 -13.97
C PRO A 63 6.19 -5.01 -14.94
N ARG A 64 7.45 -5.44 -15.13
CA ARG A 64 7.77 -6.59 -15.99
C ARG A 64 7.29 -7.92 -15.41
N TYR A 65 7.37 -8.09 -14.09
CA TYR A 65 6.81 -9.27 -13.43
C TYR A 65 5.29 -9.24 -13.48
N PHE A 66 4.70 -8.06 -13.30
CA PHE A 66 3.26 -7.89 -13.45
C PHE A 66 2.77 -8.27 -14.86
N GLU A 67 3.45 -7.79 -15.91
CA GLU A 67 3.17 -8.14 -17.31
C GLU A 67 3.34 -9.65 -17.54
N ALA A 68 4.43 -10.24 -17.05
CA ALA A 68 4.67 -11.68 -17.19
C ALA A 68 3.60 -12.54 -16.49
N ILE A 69 3.08 -12.11 -15.34
CA ILE A 69 2.09 -12.85 -14.54
C ILE A 69 0.66 -12.61 -15.04
N PHE A 70 0.33 -11.40 -15.49
CA PHE A 70 -1.04 -10.98 -15.78
C PHE A 70 -1.32 -10.61 -17.25
N GLY A 71 -0.30 -10.57 -18.12
CA GLY A 71 -0.43 -10.31 -19.55
C GLY A 71 -1.03 -8.96 -19.91
N LYS A 72 -0.77 -7.93 -19.09
CA LYS A 72 -1.30 -6.57 -19.27
C LYS A 72 -0.19 -5.54 -19.40
#